data_AF-A0A3M0K389-F1
#
_entry.id   AF-A0A3M0K389-F1
#
_cell.length_a   1.000
_cell.length_b   1.000
_cell.length_c   1.000
_cell.angle_alpha   90.00
_cell.angle_beta   90.00
_cell.angle_gamma   90.00
#
_symmetry.space_group_name_H-M   'P 1'
#
loop_
_entity.id
_entity.type
_entity.pdbx_description
1 polymer ?
#
loop_
_entity_poly.entity_id
_entity_poly.type
_entity_poly.pdbx_seq_one_letter_code
_entity_poly.pdbx_strand_id
1 'polypeptide(L)'
;MEGHCSQVEKLPVKVRHVDAHVPKSRANEEHQNNKQADQAAKTEVSKTDLDWQHKGELFLAQWAHDASGHQGRDATCKWARDRGVDLTMDSISQVIHDCETCAAIKQAKRAKPLWYGGRWSKYKYGEAWQIDTITLPQTRQGQRYVLTMVEATTGWSETYPVPHATARNTMVGLEMQNPWRHGTPERIESDNGTHFKNSLINTCAREHGIERIDHIHSCTLRIIKPLPFCGSGTCH
;
A
#
# COMPACT_ATOMS: atom_id res chain seq x y z
N MET A 1 -19.14 13.64 -7.34
CA MET A 1 -19.36 12.73 -8.48
C MET A 1 -19.72 13.60 -9.67
N GLU A 2 -18.73 14.09 -10.41
CA GLU A 2 -18.95 14.81 -11.66
C GLU A 2 -18.43 13.92 -12.78
N GLY A 3 -19.38 13.30 -13.49
CA GLY A 3 -19.07 12.52 -14.68
C GLY A 3 -18.84 13.48 -15.84
N HIS A 4 -17.60 13.57 -16.31
CA HIS A 4 -17.29 14.21 -17.58
C HIS A 4 -17.88 13.35 -18.71
N CYS A 5 -19.04 13.77 -19.23
CA CYS A 5 -19.57 13.28 -20.49
C CYS A 5 -18.71 13.89 -21.61
N SER A 6 -17.84 13.10 -22.21
CA SER A 6 -17.06 13.50 -23.39
C SER A 6 -18.02 13.90 -24.51
N GLN A 7 -17.91 15.15 -24.95
CA GLN A 7 -18.68 15.71 -26.05
C GLN A 7 -18.33 14.95 -27.33
N VAL A 8 -19.33 14.33 -27.98
CA VAL A 8 -19.16 13.73 -29.31
C VAL A 8 -18.76 14.85 -30.26
N GLU A 9 -17.51 14.86 -30.72
CA GLU A 9 -17.07 15.77 -31.78
C GLU A 9 -17.90 15.48 -33.03
N LYS A 10 -18.81 16.38 -33.38
CA LYS A 10 -19.58 16.31 -34.62
C LYS A 10 -18.63 16.60 -35.78
N LEU A 11 -18.04 15.56 -36.36
CA LEU A 11 -17.34 15.67 -37.64
C LEU A 11 -18.36 16.09 -38.72
N PRO A 12 -18.15 17.21 -39.44
CA PRO A 12 -19.04 17.63 -40.51
C PRO A 12 -18.88 16.68 -41.70
N VAL A 13 -19.77 15.69 -41.81
CA VAL A 13 -19.85 14.79 -42.96
C VAL A 13 -20.58 15.51 -44.10
N LYS A 14 -19.85 15.83 -45.18
CA LYS A 14 -20.42 16.48 -46.36
C LYS A 14 -21.00 15.43 -47.31
N VAL A 15 -22.26 15.06 -47.11
CA VAL A 15 -22.98 14.15 -48.00
C VAL A 15 -23.30 14.90 -49.30
N ARG A 16 -22.73 14.46 -50.43
CA ARG A 16 -23.11 14.95 -51.76
C ARG A 16 -24.18 14.02 -52.33
N HIS A 17 -25.25 14.58 -52.86
CA HIS A 17 -26.28 13.82 -53.56
C HIS A 17 -25.71 13.31 -54.90
N VAL A 18 -25.82 12.00 -55.14
CA VAL A 18 -25.32 11.37 -56.37
C VAL A 18 -26.34 11.59 -57.48
N ASP A 19 -25.92 12.23 -58.57
CA ASP A 19 -26.71 12.37 -59.79
C ASP A 19 -26.67 11.04 -60.56
N ALA A 20 -27.83 10.51 -60.99
CA ALA A 20 -27.93 9.13 -61.49
C ALA A 20 -27.21 8.86 -62.83
N HIS A 21 -26.57 9.88 -63.43
CA HIS A 21 -25.89 9.81 -64.72
C HIS A 21 -24.35 9.87 -64.64
N VAL A 22 -23.73 9.32 -63.59
CA VAL A 22 -22.26 9.27 -63.47
C VAL A 22 -21.65 8.34 -64.54
N PRO A 23 -20.65 8.77 -65.32
CA PRO A 23 -19.92 7.91 -66.25
C PRO A 23 -19.26 6.73 -65.51
N LYS A 24 -19.29 5.52 -66.09
CA LYS A 24 -18.81 4.27 -65.46
C LYS A 24 -17.39 4.36 -64.85
N SER A 25 -16.50 5.17 -65.41
CA SER A 25 -15.15 5.39 -64.87
C SER A 25 -15.14 6.09 -63.50
N ARG A 26 -16.01 7.09 -63.32
CA ARG A 26 -16.09 7.90 -62.09
C ARG A 26 -16.89 7.21 -60.98
N ALA A 27 -17.83 6.33 -61.34
CA ALA A 27 -18.55 5.48 -60.39
C ALA A 27 -17.62 4.48 -59.67
N ASN A 28 -16.61 3.95 -60.37
CA ASN A 28 -15.62 3.04 -59.76
C ASN A 28 -14.72 3.77 -58.75
N GLU A 29 -14.27 4.98 -59.06
CA GLU A 29 -13.46 5.81 -58.16
C GLU A 29 -14.24 6.22 -56.91
N GLU A 30 -15.51 6.61 -57.07
CA GLU A 30 -16.37 6.99 -55.95
C GLU A 30 -16.72 5.80 -55.05
N HIS A 31 -16.97 4.63 -55.63
CA HIS A 31 -17.14 3.39 -54.86
C HIS A 31 -15.88 3.00 -54.07
N GLN A 32 -14.69 3.17 -54.67
CA GLN A 32 -13.42 2.96 -53.99
C GLN A 32 -13.22 3.95 -52.83
N ASN A 33 -13.55 5.22 -53.02
CA ASN A 33 -13.46 6.25 -51.97
C ASN A 33 -14.41 5.94 -50.80
N ASN A 34 -15.66 5.58 -51.10
CA ASN A 34 -16.65 5.20 -50.07
C ASN A 34 -16.19 3.97 -49.28
N LYS A 35 -15.56 2.98 -49.95
CA LYS A 35 -14.99 1.81 -49.28
C LYS A 35 -13.82 2.18 -48.37
N GLN A 36 -12.96 3.13 -48.78
CA GLN A 36 -11.86 3.62 -47.95
C GLN A 36 -12.39 4.39 -46.72
N ALA A 37 -13.40 5.23 -46.88
CA ALA A 37 -14.02 5.96 -45.77
C ALA A 37 -14.66 5.01 -44.74
N ASP A 38 -15.36 3.98 -45.20
CA ASP A 38 -15.95 2.95 -44.33
C ASP A 38 -14.88 2.13 -43.58
N GLN A 39 -13.77 1.78 -44.24
CA GLN A 39 -12.63 1.12 -43.59
C GLN A 39 -11.95 1.99 -42.54
N ALA A 40 -11.77 3.29 -42.83
CA ALA A 40 -11.20 4.24 -41.87
C ALA A 40 -12.10 4.39 -40.64
N ALA A 41 -13.42 4.55 -40.84
CA ALA A 41 -14.38 4.64 -39.75
C ALA A 41 -14.38 3.38 -38.85
N LYS A 42 -14.37 2.19 -39.46
CA LYS A 42 -14.28 0.91 -38.72
C LYS A 42 -12.99 0.79 -37.90
N THR A 43 -11.87 1.27 -38.45
CA THR A 43 -10.58 1.25 -37.76
C THR A 43 -10.58 2.19 -36.55
N GLU A 44 -11.10 3.41 -36.69
CA GLU A 44 -11.20 4.39 -35.60
C GLU A 44 -12.14 3.94 -34.48
N VAL A 45 -13.29 3.35 -34.81
CA VAL A 45 -14.19 2.73 -33.83
C VAL A 45 -13.47 1.61 -33.06
N SER A 46 -12.77 0.72 -33.77
CA SER A 46 -12.02 -0.38 -33.14
C SER A 46 -10.93 0.13 -32.19
N LYS A 47 -10.22 1.22 -32.54
CA LYS A 47 -9.24 1.85 -31.66
C LYS A 47 -9.88 2.45 -30.40
N THR A 48 -11.03 3.09 -30.55
CA THR A 48 -11.76 3.73 -29.45
C THR A 48 -12.29 2.67 -28.46
N ASP A 49 -12.79 1.55 -28.97
CA ASP A 49 -13.24 0.42 -28.15
C ASP A 49 -12.08 -0.21 -27.36
N LEU A 50 -10.92 -0.39 -28.00
CA LEU A 50 -9.70 -0.90 -27.35
C LEU A 50 -9.18 0.04 -26.25
N ASP A 51 -9.18 1.36 -26.50
CA ASP A 51 -8.80 2.37 -25.50
C ASP A 51 -9.75 2.35 -24.29
N TRP A 52 -11.06 2.21 -24.52
CA TRP A 52 -12.04 2.11 -23.45
C TRP A 52 -11.88 0.84 -22.62
N GLN A 53 -11.65 -0.31 -23.28
CA GLN A 53 -11.35 -1.58 -22.60
C GLN A 53 -10.10 -1.47 -21.75
N HIS A 54 -9.03 -0.90 -22.29
CA HIS A 54 -7.78 -0.71 -21.57
C HIS A 54 -7.94 0.21 -20.35
N LYS A 55 -8.70 1.30 -20.48
CA LYS A 55 -9.03 2.20 -19.37
C LYS A 55 -9.85 1.50 -18.29
N GLY A 56 -10.84 0.68 -18.68
CA GLY A 56 -11.64 -0.12 -17.74
C GLY A 56 -10.79 -1.14 -16.99
N GLU A 57 -9.86 -1.80 -17.69
CA GLU A 57 -8.95 -2.77 -17.09
C GLU A 57 -7.98 -2.11 -16.10
N LEU A 58 -7.40 -0.96 -16.44
CA LEU A 58 -6.55 -0.18 -15.53
C LEU A 58 -7.30 0.24 -14.27
N PHE A 59 -8.57 0.63 -14.40
CA PHE A 59 -9.40 0.96 -13.25
C PHE A 59 -9.60 -0.26 -12.31
N LEU A 60 -9.90 -1.42 -12.88
CA LEU A 60 -10.05 -2.66 -12.09
C LEU A 60 -8.73 -3.12 -11.47
N ALA A 61 -7.61 -2.95 -12.17
CA ALA A 61 -6.28 -3.22 -11.66
C ALA A 61 -5.90 -2.28 -10.50
N GLN A 62 -6.22 -0.99 -10.61
CA GLN A 62 -6.05 -0.02 -9.53
C GLN A 62 -6.88 -0.42 -8.30
N TRP A 63 -8.16 -0.73 -8.50
CA TRP A 63 -9.03 -1.19 -7.43
C TRP A 63 -8.50 -2.47 -6.75
N ALA A 64 -8.05 -3.46 -7.51
CA ALA A 64 -7.47 -4.68 -6.96
C ALA A 64 -6.17 -4.42 -6.18
N HIS A 65 -5.31 -3.53 -6.67
CA HIS A 65 -4.08 -3.14 -5.99
C HIS A 65 -4.37 -2.47 -4.65
N ASP A 66 -5.30 -1.52 -4.61
CA ASP A 66 -5.67 -0.80 -3.39
C ASP A 66 -6.38 -1.73 -2.39
N ALA A 67 -7.33 -2.55 -2.86
CA ALA A 67 -8.09 -3.47 -2.02
C ALA A 67 -7.26 -4.65 -1.49
N SER A 68 -6.19 -5.04 -2.18
CA SER A 68 -5.22 -6.01 -1.68
C SER A 68 -4.28 -5.44 -0.62
N GLY A 69 -4.26 -4.11 -0.45
CA GLY A 69 -3.37 -3.40 0.47
C GLY A 69 -1.99 -3.15 -0.12
N HIS A 70 -1.94 -2.62 -1.34
CA HIS A 70 -0.72 -2.26 -2.07
C HIS A 70 0.29 -3.41 -2.21
N GLN A 71 -0.22 -4.62 -2.47
CA GLN A 71 0.62 -5.80 -2.59
C GLN A 71 1.35 -5.84 -3.94
N GLY A 72 2.40 -6.67 -4.01
CA GLY A 72 3.14 -6.91 -5.25
C GLY A 72 2.29 -7.54 -6.36
N ARG A 73 2.86 -7.63 -7.56
CA ARG A 73 2.18 -8.12 -8.78
C ARG A 73 1.45 -9.45 -8.57
N ASP A 74 2.15 -10.44 -8.03
CA ASP A 74 1.60 -11.80 -7.89
C ASP A 74 0.45 -11.86 -6.88
N ALA A 75 0.57 -11.12 -5.78
CA ALA A 75 -0.44 -11.06 -4.73
C ALA A 75 -1.68 -10.29 -5.19
N THR A 76 -1.50 -9.19 -5.92
CA THR A 76 -2.61 -8.44 -6.55
C THR A 76 -3.32 -9.29 -7.59
N CYS A 77 -2.57 -10.02 -8.43
CA CYS A 77 -3.13 -10.92 -9.43
C CYS A 77 -3.91 -12.06 -8.77
N LYS A 78 -3.36 -12.68 -7.71
CA LYS A 78 -4.06 -13.69 -6.92
C LYS A 78 -5.36 -13.12 -6.33
N TRP A 79 -5.31 -11.93 -5.73
CA TRP A 79 -6.49 -11.30 -5.12
C TRP A 79 -7.63 -11.08 -6.12
N ALA A 80 -7.29 -10.67 -7.35
CA ALA A 80 -8.24 -10.46 -8.44
C ALA A 80 -8.86 -11.78 -8.91
N ARG A 81 -8.02 -12.80 -9.13
CA ARG A 81 -8.48 -14.15 -9.54
C ARG A 81 -9.40 -14.79 -8.50
N ASP A 82 -9.07 -14.66 -7.21
CA ASP A 82 -9.89 -15.17 -6.10
C ASP A 82 -11.31 -14.56 -6.08
N ARG A 83 -11.54 -13.46 -6.82
CA ARG A 83 -12.82 -12.75 -6.96
C ARG A 83 -13.40 -12.78 -8.37
N GLY A 84 -12.82 -13.58 -9.27
CA GLY A 84 -13.28 -13.73 -10.65
C GLY A 84 -13.04 -12.49 -11.53
N VAL A 85 -12.15 -11.59 -11.11
CA VAL A 85 -11.73 -10.45 -11.94
C VAL A 85 -10.51 -10.85 -12.73
N ASP A 86 -10.66 -10.94 -14.05
CA ASP A 86 -9.55 -11.20 -14.95
C ASP A 86 -8.81 -9.90 -15.27
N LEU A 87 -7.50 -9.89 -15.04
CA LEU A 87 -6.63 -8.74 -15.24
C LEU A 87 -5.33 -9.22 -15.85
N THR A 88 -4.85 -8.50 -16.85
CA THR A 88 -3.54 -8.78 -17.43
C THR A 88 -2.43 -8.42 -16.45
N MET A 89 -1.29 -9.11 -16.61
CA MET A 89 -0.11 -8.79 -15.83
C MET A 89 0.43 -7.39 -16.13
N ASP A 90 0.17 -6.85 -17.32
CA ASP A 90 0.66 -5.53 -17.73
C ASP A 90 -0.11 -4.41 -17.02
N SER A 91 -1.45 -4.49 -16.96
CA SER A 91 -2.28 -3.52 -16.23
C SER A 91 -1.93 -3.48 -14.74
N ILE A 92 -1.73 -4.64 -14.11
CA ILE A 92 -1.28 -4.74 -12.71
C ILE A 92 0.11 -4.12 -12.52
N SER A 93 1.02 -4.33 -13.47
CA SER A 93 2.38 -3.79 -13.38
C SER A 93 2.40 -2.29 -13.47
N GLN A 94 1.62 -1.74 -14.41
CA GLN A 94 1.49 -0.31 -14.65
C GLN A 94 0.96 0.38 -13.40
N VAL A 95 -0.14 -0.11 -12.85
CA VAL A 95 -0.74 0.40 -11.61
C VAL A 95 0.24 0.39 -10.44
N ILE A 96 0.98 -0.71 -10.24
CA ILE A 96 1.95 -0.80 -9.15
C ILE A 96 3.13 0.17 -9.37
N HIS A 97 3.56 0.32 -10.62
CA HIS A 97 4.65 1.23 -10.98
C HIS A 97 4.26 2.69 -10.72
N ASP A 98 3.04 3.07 -11.09
CA ASP A 98 2.53 4.44 -10.98
C ASP A 98 1.99 4.77 -9.58
N CYS A 99 1.88 3.77 -8.70
CA CYS A 99 1.42 3.95 -7.34
C CYS A 99 2.42 4.78 -6.50
N GLU A 100 2.06 6.03 -6.21
CA GLU A 100 2.85 6.96 -5.38
C GLU A 100 3.16 6.39 -3.99
N THR A 101 2.21 5.68 -3.36
CA THR A 101 2.41 5.05 -2.05
C THR A 101 3.49 3.97 -2.11
N CYS A 102 3.44 3.11 -3.15
CA CYS A 102 4.47 2.09 -3.37
C CYS A 102 5.83 2.72 -3.66
N ALA A 103 5.86 3.79 -4.47
CA ALA A 103 7.07 4.54 -4.78
C ALA A 103 7.68 5.17 -3.52
N ALA A 104 6.87 5.84 -2.68
CA ALA A 104 7.28 6.43 -1.42
C ALA A 104 7.80 5.37 -0.43
N ILE A 105 7.15 4.21 -0.31
CA ILE A 105 7.61 3.09 0.52
C ILE A 105 8.95 2.55 -0.01
N LYS A 106 9.10 2.39 -1.33
CA LYS A 106 10.33 1.92 -1.96
C LYS A 106 11.48 2.92 -1.78
N GLN A 107 11.18 4.21 -1.89
CA GLN A 107 12.14 5.28 -1.64
C GLN A 107 12.53 5.34 -0.16
N ALA A 108 11.58 5.25 0.77
CA ALA A 108 11.85 5.17 2.20
C ALA A 108 12.71 3.95 2.55
N LYS A 109 12.47 2.79 1.90
CA LYS A 109 13.32 1.59 2.05
C LYS A 109 14.74 1.80 1.51
N ARG A 110 14.91 2.55 0.41
CA ARG A 110 16.22 2.89 -0.18
C ARG A 110 16.97 3.99 0.58
N ALA A 111 16.24 4.92 1.20
CA ALA A 111 16.77 6.04 1.96
C ALA A 111 17.18 5.66 3.39
N LYS A 112 16.88 4.43 3.85
CA LYS A 112 17.49 3.92 5.07
C LYS A 112 19.00 3.83 4.86
N PRO A 113 19.82 4.51 5.68
CA PRO A 113 21.23 4.18 5.69
C PRO A 113 21.36 2.74 6.21
N LEU A 114 22.48 2.08 5.90
CA LEU A 114 22.86 0.70 6.24
C LEU A 114 22.80 0.31 7.73
N TRP A 115 22.20 1.13 8.61
CA TRP A 115 22.08 0.91 10.06
C TRP A 115 21.39 -0.40 10.42
N TYR A 116 20.44 -0.86 9.59
CA TYR A 116 19.72 -2.13 9.82
C TYR A 116 20.58 -3.39 9.65
N GLY A 117 21.72 -3.32 8.97
CA GLY A 117 22.55 -4.50 8.69
C GLY A 117 23.76 -4.67 9.61
N GLY A 118 24.25 -3.59 10.23
CA GLY A 118 25.57 -3.60 10.89
C GLY A 118 25.58 -3.36 12.40
N ARG A 119 24.53 -2.77 12.98
CA ARG A 119 24.48 -2.45 14.42
C ARG A 119 23.80 -3.55 15.22
N TRP A 120 22.68 -4.09 14.71
CA TRP A 120 21.86 -5.07 15.42
C TRP A 120 22.39 -6.50 15.32
N SER A 121 23.16 -6.79 14.27
CA SER A 121 23.94 -8.03 14.11
C SER A 121 25.06 -8.20 15.14
N LYS A 122 25.35 -7.18 15.97
CA LYS A 122 26.34 -7.22 17.05
C LYS A 122 25.73 -7.58 18.41
N TYR A 123 24.43 -7.40 18.59
CA TYR A 123 23.76 -7.72 19.85
C TYR A 123 23.64 -9.23 20.00
N LYS A 124 23.74 -9.71 21.23
CA LYS A 124 23.37 -11.07 21.60
C LYS A 124 21.85 -11.15 21.71
N TYR A 125 21.33 -12.36 21.59
CA TYR A 125 19.92 -12.64 21.78
C TYR A 125 19.44 -12.10 23.14
N GLY A 126 18.39 -11.29 23.12
CA GLY A 126 17.78 -10.69 24.32
C GLY A 126 18.52 -9.45 24.85
N GLU A 127 19.68 -9.08 24.29
CA GLU A 127 20.48 -7.95 24.76
C GLU A 127 19.83 -6.59 24.45
N ALA A 128 19.24 -6.44 23.26
CA ALA A 128 18.69 -5.18 22.78
C ALA A 128 17.27 -5.33 22.22
N TRP A 129 16.42 -4.35 22.52
CA TRP A 129 15.02 -4.32 22.08
C TRP A 129 14.65 -2.96 21.51
N GLN A 130 13.90 -2.94 20.41
CA GLN A 130 13.32 -1.72 19.85
C GLN A 130 11.93 -1.53 20.44
N ILE A 131 11.60 -0.32 20.87
CA ILE A 131 10.23 0.05 21.21
C ILE A 131 9.74 1.20 20.33
N ASP A 132 8.50 1.09 19.87
CA ASP A 132 7.85 2.08 19.01
C ASP A 132 6.33 2.12 19.30
N THR A 133 5.69 3.25 19.03
CA THR A 133 4.24 3.40 19.17
C THR A 133 3.60 3.70 17.83
N ILE A 134 2.80 2.76 17.33
CA ILE A 134 2.09 2.90 16.06
C ILE A 134 0.67 3.43 16.31
N THR A 135 0.22 4.36 15.48
CA THR A 135 -1.17 4.85 15.50
C THR A 135 -2.03 4.01 14.55
N LEU A 136 -3.18 3.53 15.03
CA LEU A 136 -4.17 2.77 14.27
C LEU A 136 -5.53 3.48 14.27
N PRO A 137 -6.45 3.13 13.35
CA PRO A 137 -7.84 3.54 13.45
C PRO A 137 -8.43 3.18 14.81
N GLN A 138 -9.18 4.11 15.40
CA GLN A 138 -9.70 3.93 16.74
C GLN A 138 -10.71 2.79 16.80
N THR A 139 -10.52 1.85 17.74
CA THR A 139 -11.47 0.76 17.99
C THR A 139 -12.72 1.26 18.71
N ARG A 140 -13.80 0.44 18.72
CA ARG A 140 -15.02 0.73 19.49
C ARG A 140 -14.76 0.90 21.00
N GLN A 141 -13.67 0.34 21.51
CA GLN A 141 -13.24 0.44 22.91
C GLN A 141 -12.31 1.63 23.17
N GLY A 142 -12.09 2.51 22.18
CA GLY A 142 -11.27 3.71 22.33
C GLY A 142 -9.76 3.49 22.17
N GLN A 143 -9.32 2.29 21.80
CA GLN A 143 -7.90 2.02 21.55
C GLN A 143 -7.47 2.61 20.21
N ARG A 144 -6.43 3.44 20.22
CA ARG A 144 -5.92 4.14 19.03
C ARG A 144 -4.45 3.87 18.76
N TYR A 145 -3.70 3.41 19.76
CA TYR A 145 -2.26 3.22 19.64
C TYR A 145 -1.89 1.79 20.00
N VAL A 146 -0.76 1.33 19.45
CA VAL A 146 -0.17 0.05 19.78
C VAL A 146 1.29 0.29 20.10
N LEU A 147 1.68 0.00 21.35
CA LEU A 147 3.08 -0.14 21.73
C LEU A 147 3.60 -1.43 21.09
N THR A 148 4.78 -1.36 20.52
CA THR A 148 5.42 -2.47 19.85
C THR A 148 6.82 -2.63 20.37
N MET A 149 7.25 -3.88 20.57
CA MET A 149 8.53 -4.26 21.13
C MET A 149 9.17 -5.31 20.24
N VAL A 150 10.40 -5.09 19.76
CA VAL A 150 11.06 -6.02 18.82
C VAL A 150 12.46 -6.37 19.30
N GLU A 151 12.72 -7.67 19.46
CA GLU A 151 14.04 -8.19 19.83
C GLU A 151 15.02 -8.06 18.65
N ALA A 152 16.24 -7.59 18.96
CA ALA A 152 17.13 -7.09 17.94
C ALA A 152 17.73 -8.11 16.98
N THR A 153 17.93 -9.33 17.44
CA THR A 153 18.67 -10.34 16.70
C THR A 153 17.76 -11.22 15.84
N THR A 154 16.60 -11.59 16.38
CA THR A 154 15.61 -12.48 15.77
C THR A 154 14.49 -11.73 15.06
N GLY A 155 14.26 -10.45 15.42
CA GLY A 155 13.10 -9.69 14.97
C GLY A 155 11.79 -10.17 15.58
N TRP A 156 11.83 -10.94 16.68
CA TRP A 156 10.64 -11.34 17.44
C TRP A 156 9.90 -10.09 17.93
N SER A 157 8.61 -9.98 17.60
CA SER A 157 7.82 -8.78 17.89
C SER A 157 6.64 -9.06 18.80
N GLU A 158 6.46 -8.21 19.81
CA GLU A 158 5.30 -8.19 20.69
C GLU A 158 4.56 -6.85 20.55
N THR A 159 3.24 -6.87 20.72
CA THR A 159 2.40 -5.66 20.56
C THR A 159 1.35 -5.51 21.66
N TYR A 160 1.24 -4.33 22.26
CA TYR A 160 0.29 -4.02 23.32
C TYR A 160 -0.57 -2.81 22.98
N PRO A 161 -1.90 -2.96 22.91
CA PRO A 161 -2.79 -1.83 22.61
C PRO A 161 -2.85 -0.86 23.79
N VAL A 162 -2.73 0.44 23.49
CA VAL A 162 -2.87 1.53 24.46
C VAL A 162 -3.84 2.61 23.96
N PRO A 163 -4.63 3.23 24.85
CA PRO A 163 -5.63 4.22 24.44
C PRO A 163 -4.96 5.52 23.99
N HIS A 164 -3.80 5.83 24.59
CA HIS A 164 -3.02 7.04 24.32
C HIS A 164 -1.52 6.73 24.39
N ALA A 165 -0.73 7.37 23.52
CA ALA A 165 0.73 7.36 23.57
C ALA A 165 1.25 8.23 24.73
N THR A 166 1.17 7.70 25.96
CA THR A 166 1.64 8.39 27.18
C THR A 166 2.69 7.54 27.89
N ALA A 167 3.58 8.18 28.64
CA ALA A 167 4.62 7.51 29.43
C ALA A 167 4.06 6.41 30.34
N ARG A 168 2.92 6.67 30.98
CA ARG A 168 2.28 5.72 31.90
C ARG A 168 1.78 4.49 31.16
N ASN A 169 1.14 4.68 30.00
CA ASN A 169 0.67 3.58 29.18
C ASN A 169 1.83 2.79 28.58
N THR A 170 2.93 3.47 28.21
CA THR A 170 4.17 2.81 27.80
C THR A 170 4.71 1.93 28.93
N MET A 171 4.79 2.43 30.16
CA MET A 171 5.24 1.61 31.30
C MET A 171 4.34 0.39 31.53
N VAL A 172 3.02 0.59 31.53
CA VAL A 172 2.09 -0.55 31.66
C VAL A 172 2.31 -1.55 30.53
N GLY A 173 2.50 -1.09 29.30
CA GLY A 173 2.82 -1.97 28.18
C GLY A 173 4.14 -2.71 28.38
N LEU A 174 5.20 -2.02 28.80
CA LEU A 174 6.48 -2.62 29.12
C LEU A 174 6.35 -3.65 30.24
N GLU A 175 5.64 -3.37 31.33
CA GLU A 175 5.43 -4.31 32.45
C GLU A 175 4.56 -5.51 32.05
N MET A 176 3.51 -5.28 31.26
CA MET A 176 2.53 -6.31 30.88
C MET A 176 3.06 -7.25 29.80
N GLN A 177 3.84 -6.73 28.85
CA GLN A 177 4.50 -7.55 27.83
C GLN A 177 5.78 -8.16 28.38
N ASN A 178 6.52 -7.42 29.20
CA ASN A 178 7.80 -7.84 29.72
C ASN A 178 7.78 -8.12 31.22
N PRO A 179 7.57 -9.40 31.56
CA PRO A 179 8.30 -10.03 32.64
C PRO A 179 9.11 -11.21 32.08
N TRP A 180 10.27 -10.92 31.51
CA TRP A 180 11.44 -11.81 31.47
C TRP A 180 11.35 -13.13 30.67
N ARG A 181 10.39 -13.32 29.76
CA ARG A 181 10.37 -14.54 28.90
C ARG A 181 11.66 -14.70 28.08
N HIS A 182 12.33 -13.59 27.80
CA HIS A 182 13.62 -13.52 27.11
C HIS A 182 14.73 -12.92 27.99
N GLY A 183 14.48 -12.76 29.30
CA GLY A 183 15.36 -12.05 30.23
C GLY A 183 15.19 -10.53 30.22
N THR A 184 15.92 -9.86 31.12
CA THR A 184 15.97 -8.39 31.16
C THR A 184 16.81 -7.86 30.01
N PRO A 185 16.29 -6.96 29.16
CA PRO A 185 17.10 -6.39 28.12
C PRO A 185 18.21 -5.54 28.76
N GLU A 186 19.42 -5.66 28.24
CA GLU A 186 20.48 -4.73 28.63
C GLU A 186 20.25 -3.35 28.02
N ARG A 187 19.59 -3.29 26.85
CA ARG A 187 19.35 -2.04 26.13
C ARG A 187 17.95 -1.95 25.52
N ILE A 188 17.40 -0.74 25.57
CA ILE A 188 16.15 -0.39 24.88
C ILE A 188 16.43 0.78 23.95
N GLU A 189 16.12 0.59 22.66
CA GLU A 189 16.17 1.63 21.64
C GLU A 189 14.76 2.19 21.39
N SER A 190 14.56 3.50 21.57
CA SER A 190 13.26 4.18 21.39
C SER A 190 13.41 5.47 20.60
N ASP A 191 12.32 6.00 20.04
CA ASP A 191 12.37 7.34 19.44
C ASP A 191 12.49 8.41 20.54
N ASN A 192 12.64 9.66 20.10
CA ASN A 192 12.66 10.82 21.00
C ASN A 192 11.24 11.31 21.40
N GLY A 193 10.22 10.49 21.17
CA GLY A 193 8.84 10.77 21.55
C GLY A 193 8.72 10.98 23.06
N THR A 194 7.86 11.91 23.46
CA THR A 194 7.67 12.29 24.87
C THR A 194 7.20 11.14 25.75
N HIS A 195 6.53 10.14 25.15
CA HIS A 195 6.08 8.92 25.82
C HIS A 195 7.20 7.91 26.10
N PHE A 196 8.36 8.04 25.46
CA PHE A 196 9.57 7.25 25.78
C PHE A 196 10.65 8.08 26.48
N LYS A 197 10.75 9.38 26.17
CA LYS A 197 11.73 10.30 26.75
C LYS A 197 11.12 11.14 27.86
N ASN A 198 11.06 10.56 29.06
CA ASN A 198 10.54 11.21 30.26
C ASN A 198 11.17 10.61 31.53
N SER A 199 11.00 11.29 32.66
CA SER A 199 11.58 10.89 33.96
C SER A 199 11.09 9.53 34.46
N LEU A 200 9.86 9.15 34.12
CA LEU A 200 9.23 7.90 34.53
C LEU A 200 9.93 6.70 33.86
N ILE A 201 10.05 6.74 32.52
CA ILE A 201 10.77 5.71 31.75
C ILE A 201 12.26 5.69 32.12
N ASN A 202 12.89 6.85 32.30
CA ASN A 202 14.31 6.92 32.71
C ASN A 202 14.56 6.30 34.10
N THR A 203 13.61 6.45 35.03
CA THR A 203 13.71 5.86 36.36
C THR A 203 13.56 4.35 36.30
N CYS A 204 12.55 3.86 35.57
CA CYS A 204 12.35 2.42 35.36
C CYS A 204 13.58 1.76 34.71
N ALA A 205 14.15 2.38 33.67
CA ALA A 205 15.34 1.87 33.01
C ALA A 205 16.52 1.78 33.99
N ARG A 206 16.74 2.80 34.83
CA ARG A 206 17.81 2.80 35.84
C ARG A 206 17.60 1.71 36.90
N GLU A 207 16.38 1.52 37.37
CA GLU A 207 16.05 0.50 38.37
C GLU A 207 16.29 -0.93 37.86
N HIS A 208 16.08 -1.16 36.56
CA HIS A 208 16.26 -2.46 35.92
C HIS A 208 17.64 -2.62 35.26
N GLY A 209 18.55 -1.65 35.40
CA GLY A 209 19.89 -1.70 34.80
C GLY A 209 19.89 -1.63 33.27
N ILE A 210 18.87 -1.05 32.66
CA ILE A 210 18.67 -0.97 31.22
C ILE A 210 19.30 0.32 30.68
N GLU A 211 20.19 0.20 29.70
CA GLU A 211 20.72 1.33 28.94
C GLU A 211 19.70 1.80 27.89
N ARG A 212 19.29 3.07 27.96
CA ARG A 212 18.38 3.65 26.97
C ARG A 212 19.18 4.30 25.85
N ILE A 213 18.92 3.87 24.62
CA ILE A 213 19.53 4.43 23.42
C ILE A 213 18.46 5.22 22.67
N ASP A 214 18.72 6.51 22.43
CA ASP A 214 17.88 7.32 21.57
C ASP A 214 18.16 6.96 20.10
N HIS A 215 17.12 6.65 19.33
CA HIS A 215 17.26 6.51 17.87
C HIS A 215 16.93 7.82 17.15
N ILE A 216 17.61 8.07 16.02
CA ILE A 216 17.28 9.17 15.11
C ILE A 216 16.33 8.60 14.06
N HIS A 217 15.13 9.19 13.95
CA HIS A 217 13.98 8.77 13.17
C HIS A 217 14.25 7.85 11.97
N SER A 218 13.50 6.75 11.93
CA SER A 218 12.90 6.12 10.74
C SER A 218 13.02 4.61 10.85
N CYS A 219 12.14 4.02 11.67
CA CYS A 219 11.55 2.74 11.35
C CYS A 219 10.26 2.58 12.13
N THR A 220 9.22 3.20 11.58
CA THR A 220 7.89 2.62 11.67
C THR A 220 8.04 1.15 11.33
N LEU A 221 7.82 0.31 12.33
CA LEU A 221 7.74 -1.12 12.16
C LEU A 221 6.93 -1.42 10.92
N ARG A 222 7.48 -2.34 10.11
CA ARG A 222 6.81 -2.89 8.93
C ARG A 222 5.33 -3.04 9.28
N ILE A 223 4.51 -2.31 8.54
CA ILE A 223 3.07 -2.50 8.39
C ILE A 223 2.76 -3.93 8.79
N ILE A 224 2.14 -4.03 9.96
CA ILE A 224 1.53 -5.21 10.55
C ILE A 224 1.16 -6.15 9.40
N LYS A 225 1.89 -7.27 9.25
CA LYS A 225 1.31 -8.44 8.57
C LYS A 225 -0.10 -8.56 9.18
N PRO A 226 -1.18 -8.67 8.40
CA PRO A 226 -2.51 -8.75 8.97
C PRO A 226 -2.47 -9.81 10.06
N LEU A 227 -2.50 -9.35 11.31
CA LEU A 227 -2.59 -10.24 12.45
C LEU A 227 -3.89 -10.98 12.19
N PRO A 228 -3.88 -12.32 12.10
CA PRO A 228 -5.13 -13.06 12.05
C PRO A 228 -5.85 -12.70 13.35
N PHE A 229 -6.89 -11.88 13.24
CA PHE A 229 -7.88 -11.75 14.29
C PHE A 229 -8.48 -13.15 14.43
N CYS A 230 -7.95 -13.93 15.37
CA CYS A 230 -8.59 -15.16 15.80
C CYS A 230 -9.81 -14.72 16.61
N GLY A 231 -10.89 -14.43 15.90
CA GLY A 231 -12.21 -14.24 16.50
C GLY A 231 -12.65 -15.57 17.07
N SER A 232 -12.32 -15.81 18.34
CA SER A 232 -13.08 -16.73 19.19
C SER A 232 -14.40 -16.04 19.51
N GLY A 233 -15.31 -16.06 18.55
CA GLY A 233 -16.69 -15.66 18.70
C GLY A 233 -17.55 -16.84 18.29
N THR A 234 -18.00 -17.60 19.28
CA THR A 234 -18.98 -18.68 19.14
C THR A 234 -20.19 -18.19 18.36
N CYS A 235 -20.51 -18.90 17.27
CA CYS A 235 -21.80 -18.81 16.62
C CYS A 235 -22.90 -19.26 17.59
N HIS A 236 -23.83 -18.37 17.88
CA HIS A 236 -25.19 -18.69 18.27
C HIS A 236 -26.15 -17.94 17.34
#